data_AF-A0A1I7XWK5-F1
#
_entry.id   AF-A0A1I7XWK5-F1
#
_cell.length_a   1.000
_cell.length_b   1.000
_cell.length_c   1.000
_cell.angle_alpha   90.00
_cell.angle_beta   90.00
_cell.angle_gamma   90.00
#
_symmetry.space_group_name_H-M   'P 1'
#
loop_
_entity.id
_entity.type
_entity.pdbx_description
1 polymer ?
#
loop_
_entity_poly.entity_id
_entity_poly.type
_entity_poly.pdbx_seq_one_letter_code
_entity_poly.pdbx_strand_id
1 'polypeptide(L)'
;RAVIQVKSVKSQLLEDGYGYIRITQFQVKTGEEVGKALAKLRKDNGKKLRGLVLDLRNNPGGVLQAAVEVADHFLTKGLIVYTKGRIANSELRFSADPADASEGVPLDQKRGVLMGTDSFGKGSVQTVLPLNNDRALKITTALYYTPNGRSIQAQGIVPDIEVRRAKITSEQDNDNFKEADLQGHLGNG
;
A
#
# COMPACT_ATOMS: atom_id res chain seq x y z
N ARG A 1 -0.44 5.53 33.05
CA ARG A 1 0.29 4.69 32.08
C ARG A 1 0.32 5.43 30.75
N ALA A 2 1.49 5.78 30.23
CA ALA A 2 1.58 6.37 28.89
C ALA A 2 1.41 5.27 27.85
N VAL A 3 0.37 5.36 27.03
CA VAL A 3 0.19 4.45 25.89
C VAL A 3 1.17 4.90 24.82
N ILE A 4 2.22 4.12 24.56
CA ILE A 4 3.12 4.34 23.43
C ILE A 4 2.30 4.09 22.16
N GLN A 5 1.85 5.16 21.52
CA GLN A 5 1.17 5.10 20.23
C GLN A 5 2.22 4.82 19.15
N VAL A 6 2.31 3.58 18.67
CA VAL A 6 3.19 3.24 17.56
C VAL A 6 2.61 3.88 16.29
N LYS A 7 3.32 4.89 15.75
CA LYS A 7 2.92 5.56 14.51
C LYS A 7 2.77 4.55 13.37
N SER A 8 1.60 4.53 12.76
CA SER A 8 1.27 3.61 11.67
C SER A 8 1.79 4.10 10.31
N VAL A 9 2.03 5.42 10.23
CA VAL A 9 2.48 6.11 9.02
C VAL A 9 3.88 6.67 9.20
N LYS A 10 4.73 6.44 8.20
CA LYS A 10 6.03 7.12 8.03
C LYS A 10 6.02 7.87 6.71
N SER A 11 6.62 9.05 6.65
CA SER A 11 6.69 9.85 5.42
C SER A 11 8.04 10.52 5.26
N GLN A 12 8.53 10.61 4.03
CA GLN A 12 9.73 11.35 3.68
C GLN A 12 9.64 11.84 2.23
N LEU A 13 10.38 12.90 1.92
CA LEU A 13 10.64 13.26 0.54
C LEU A 13 11.67 12.30 -0.04
N LEU A 14 11.50 11.99 -1.32
CA LEU A 14 12.51 11.35 -2.15
C LEU A 14 13.23 12.44 -2.96
N GLU A 15 13.78 12.07 -4.10
CA GLU A 15 14.31 13.01 -5.10
C GLU A 15 13.25 14.03 -5.53
N ASP A 16 13.73 15.08 -6.20
CA ASP A 16 13.05 16.36 -6.40
C ASP A 16 11.56 16.22 -6.78
N GLY A 17 10.63 16.62 -5.90
CA GLY A 17 9.19 16.54 -6.17
C GLY A 17 8.51 15.19 -5.96
N TYR A 18 9.18 14.16 -5.45
CA TYR A 18 8.54 12.86 -5.13
C TYR A 18 8.37 12.65 -3.63
N GLY A 19 7.19 12.20 -3.22
CA GLY A 19 6.90 11.83 -1.85
C GLY A 19 6.96 10.32 -1.64
N TYR A 20 7.26 9.90 -0.42
CA TYR A 20 7.12 8.52 0.02
C TYR A 20 6.31 8.48 1.32
N ILE A 21 5.28 7.63 1.35
CA ILE A 21 4.48 7.32 2.53
C ILE A 21 4.49 5.80 2.71
N ARG A 22 4.79 5.34 3.92
CA ARG A 22 4.69 3.93 4.31
C ARG A 22 3.61 3.75 5.36
N ILE A 23 2.71 2.81 5.11
CA ILE A 23 1.71 2.37 6.09
C ILE A 23 2.10 0.96 6.53
N THR A 24 2.54 0.83 7.78
CA THR A 24 2.95 -0.47 8.33
C THR A 24 1.76 -1.33 8.73
N GLN A 25 0.64 -0.71 9.12
CA GLN A 25 -0.61 -1.36 9.47
C GLN A 25 -1.74 -0.33 9.44
N PHE A 26 -2.96 -0.72 9.09
CA PHE A 26 -4.13 0.16 9.17
C PHE A 26 -4.67 0.20 10.60
N GLN A 27 -4.42 1.30 11.30
CA GLN A 27 -4.98 1.62 12.62
C GLN A 27 -6.10 2.65 12.49
N VAL A 28 -6.87 2.86 13.55
CA VAL A 28 -8.01 3.81 13.56
C VAL A 28 -7.62 5.22 13.08
N LYS A 29 -6.39 5.68 13.36
CA LYS A 29 -5.93 7.03 13.00
C LYS A 29 -5.16 7.12 11.68
N THR A 30 -4.98 6.01 10.96
CA THR A 30 -4.11 5.98 9.77
C THR A 30 -4.58 6.94 8.68
N GLY A 31 -5.90 7.09 8.46
CA GLY A 31 -6.44 8.06 7.51
C GLY A 31 -5.98 9.49 7.82
N GLU A 32 -6.18 9.94 9.05
CA GLU A 32 -5.73 11.25 9.52
C GLU A 32 -4.20 11.42 9.43
N GLU A 33 -3.44 10.39 9.81
CA GLU A 33 -1.96 10.40 9.75
C GLU A 33 -1.45 10.53 8.31
N VAL A 34 -2.10 9.88 7.33
CA VAL A 34 -1.77 10.01 5.90
C VAL A 34 -2.08 11.42 5.39
N GLY A 35 -3.24 11.99 5.73
CA GLY A 35 -3.57 13.36 5.35
C GLY A 35 -2.54 14.37 5.88
N LYS A 36 -2.13 14.22 7.15
CA LYS A 36 -1.05 15.05 7.74
C LYS A 36 0.29 14.83 7.05
N ALA A 37 0.63 13.60 6.70
CA ALA A 37 1.85 13.28 5.97
C ALA A 37 1.87 13.92 4.58
N LEU A 38 0.77 13.87 3.83
CA LEU A 38 0.63 14.52 2.52
C LEU A 38 0.82 16.04 2.63
N ALA A 39 0.13 16.67 3.58
CA ALA A 39 0.28 18.11 3.83
C ALA A 39 1.72 18.48 4.20
N LYS A 40 2.37 17.67 5.04
CA LYS A 40 3.78 17.86 5.40
C LYS A 40 4.71 17.73 4.21
N LEU A 41 4.56 16.69 3.39
CA LEU A 41 5.39 16.47 2.21
C LEU A 41 5.26 17.62 1.20
N ARG A 42 4.05 18.15 1.00
CA ARG A 42 3.85 19.33 0.15
C ARG A 42 4.57 20.56 0.69
N LYS A 43 4.41 20.81 2.00
CA LYS A 43 5.06 21.93 2.68
C LYS A 43 6.58 21.84 2.58
N ASP A 44 7.14 20.66 2.84
CA ASP A 44 8.57 20.42 2.81
C ASP A 44 9.15 20.50 1.38
N ASN A 45 8.39 20.06 0.36
CA ASN A 45 8.81 20.09 -1.04
C ASN A 45 8.78 21.51 -1.64
N GLY A 46 7.99 22.43 -1.06
CA GLY A 46 7.84 23.81 -1.51
C GLY A 46 7.13 23.99 -2.87
N LYS A 47 6.83 22.89 -3.58
CA LYS A 47 6.11 22.84 -4.87
C LYS A 47 5.14 21.65 -4.90
N LYS A 48 4.28 21.59 -5.91
CA LYS A 48 3.40 20.44 -6.13
C LYS A 48 4.24 19.15 -6.27
N LEU A 49 3.83 18.09 -5.59
CA LEU A 49 4.45 16.77 -5.75
C LEU A 49 4.18 16.24 -7.17
N ARG A 50 5.22 15.78 -7.84
CA ARG A 50 5.17 15.11 -9.14
C ARG A 50 4.65 13.68 -9.04
N GLY A 51 4.89 13.04 -7.89
CA GLY A 51 4.41 11.69 -7.63
C GLY A 51 4.53 11.30 -6.16
N LEU A 52 3.88 10.20 -5.80
CA LEU A 52 3.88 9.64 -4.46
C LEU A 52 4.08 8.13 -4.54
N VAL A 53 4.95 7.60 -3.69
CA VAL A 53 5.06 6.16 -3.44
C VAL A 53 4.30 5.84 -2.16
N LEU A 54 3.23 5.06 -2.27
CA LEU A 54 2.53 4.48 -1.13
C LEU A 54 3.02 3.04 -0.88
N ASP A 55 3.86 2.87 0.13
CA ASP A 55 4.44 1.58 0.49
C ASP A 55 3.56 0.82 1.50
N LEU A 56 2.95 -0.26 1.01
CA LEU A 56 2.14 -1.21 1.79
C LEU A 56 2.87 -2.55 2.04
N ARG A 57 4.19 -2.63 1.80
CA ARG A 57 4.93 -3.90 1.96
C ARG A 57 4.93 -4.36 3.40
N ASN A 58 4.64 -5.64 3.59
CA ASN A 58 4.49 -6.32 4.89
C ASN A 58 3.40 -5.69 5.78
N ASN A 59 2.41 -5.01 5.19
CA ASN A 59 1.24 -4.52 5.91
C ASN A 59 0.23 -5.67 6.08
N PRO A 60 -0.09 -6.11 7.31
CA PRO A 60 -0.99 -7.24 7.56
C PRO A 60 -2.48 -6.90 7.38
N GLY A 61 -2.80 -5.66 6.96
CA GLY A 61 -4.14 -5.09 6.93
C GLY A 61 -4.43 -4.30 8.20
N GLY A 62 -5.66 -4.38 8.70
CA GLY A 62 -6.09 -3.70 9.91
C GLY A 62 -7.53 -3.21 9.81
N VAL A 63 -7.79 -2.00 10.30
CA VAL A 63 -9.12 -1.41 10.33
C VAL A 63 -9.56 -1.02 8.92
N LEU A 64 -10.71 -1.55 8.45
CA LEU A 64 -11.27 -1.27 7.13
C LEU A 64 -11.48 0.23 6.91
N GLN A 65 -12.12 0.89 7.88
CA GLN A 65 -12.46 2.31 7.80
C GLN A 65 -11.21 3.16 7.52
N ALA A 66 -10.08 2.82 8.14
CA ALA A 66 -8.83 3.52 7.90
C ALA A 66 -8.27 3.29 6.48
N ALA A 67 -8.47 2.10 5.90
CA ALA A 67 -8.09 1.86 4.50
C ALA A 67 -8.98 2.63 3.52
N VAL A 68 -10.28 2.74 3.83
CA VAL A 68 -11.23 3.58 3.08
C VAL A 68 -10.80 5.05 3.13
N GLU A 69 -10.56 5.60 4.32
CA GLU A 69 -10.09 6.98 4.49
C GLU A 69 -8.76 7.25 3.79
N VAL A 70 -7.84 6.27 3.79
CA VAL A 70 -6.59 6.40 3.03
C VAL A 70 -6.86 6.46 1.53
N ALA A 71 -7.73 5.61 1.00
CA ALA A 71 -8.10 5.63 -0.42
C ALA A 71 -8.85 6.92 -0.80
N ASP A 72 -9.69 7.41 0.10
CA ASP A 72 -10.47 8.65 -0.05
C ASP A 72 -9.58 9.87 -0.31
N HIS A 73 -8.42 9.95 0.35
CA HIS A 73 -7.46 11.02 0.08
C HIS A 73 -7.06 11.14 -1.39
N PHE A 74 -7.12 10.05 -2.17
CA PHE A 74 -6.65 10.00 -3.56
C PHE A 74 -7.78 9.89 -4.60
N LEU A 75 -9.03 9.85 -4.16
CA LEU A 75 -10.19 9.63 -5.00
C LEU A 75 -11.15 10.82 -4.87
N THR A 76 -11.58 11.37 -5.99
CA THR A 76 -12.52 12.51 -5.99
C THR A 76 -13.98 12.09 -5.95
N LYS A 77 -14.27 10.83 -6.31
CA LYS A 77 -15.61 10.22 -6.32
C LYS A 77 -15.50 8.73 -6.64
N GLY A 78 -16.60 8.02 -6.39
CA GLY A 78 -16.79 6.64 -6.82
C GLY A 78 -16.78 5.65 -5.67
N LEU A 79 -17.24 4.43 -5.94
CA LEU A 79 -17.21 3.34 -4.96
C LEU A 79 -15.75 2.93 -4.74
N ILE A 80 -15.34 2.78 -3.48
CA ILE A 80 -14.00 2.32 -3.08
C ILE A 80 -14.05 0.80 -2.89
N VAL A 81 -14.95 0.34 -2.02
CA VAL A 81 -15.09 -1.06 -1.66
C VAL A 81 -16.51 -1.30 -1.16
N TYR A 82 -17.01 -2.51 -1.35
CA TYR A 82 -18.24 -2.94 -0.71
C TYR A 82 -18.10 -4.35 -0.14
N THR A 83 -18.90 -4.65 0.88
CA THR A 83 -19.03 -6.00 1.42
C THR A 83 -20.27 -6.65 0.85
N LYS A 84 -20.20 -7.94 0.54
CA LYS A 84 -21.38 -8.75 0.26
C LYS A 84 -21.38 -9.94 1.20
N GLY A 85 -22.40 -10.00 2.05
CA GLY A 85 -22.54 -11.03 3.07
C GLY A 85 -23.62 -12.05 2.79
N ARG A 86 -23.69 -13.06 3.65
CA ARG A 86 -24.73 -14.11 3.60
C ARG A 86 -26.06 -13.66 4.20
N ILE A 87 -26.07 -12.57 4.97
CA ILE A 87 -27.27 -12.00 5.61
C ILE A 87 -27.61 -10.65 4.97
N ALA A 88 -28.91 -10.34 4.86
CA ALA A 88 -29.43 -9.19 4.11
C ALA A 88 -28.86 -7.82 4.57
N ASN A 89 -28.43 -7.70 5.83
CA ASN A 89 -27.87 -6.47 6.40
C ASN A 89 -26.33 -6.44 6.47
N SER A 90 -25.63 -7.30 5.73
CA SER A 90 -24.14 -7.31 5.68
C SER A 90 -23.54 -6.56 4.50
N GLU A 91 -24.36 -5.91 3.68
CA GLU A 91 -23.87 -5.07 2.59
C GLU A 91 -23.56 -3.67 3.11
N LEU A 92 -22.26 -3.37 3.20
CA LEU A 92 -21.72 -2.04 3.47
C LEU A 92 -21.06 -1.54 2.19
N ARG A 93 -21.29 -0.27 1.87
CA ARG A 93 -20.69 0.39 0.71
C ARG A 93 -19.91 1.60 1.19
N PHE A 94 -18.67 1.69 0.75
CA PHE A 94 -17.77 2.79 1.06
C PHE A 94 -17.41 3.49 -0.24
N SER A 95 -17.72 4.77 -0.33
CA SER A 95 -17.49 5.61 -1.50
C SER A 95 -16.62 6.79 -1.13
N ALA A 96 -15.89 7.31 -2.09
CA ALA A 96 -15.07 8.50 -1.90
C ALA A 96 -15.93 9.75 -1.73
N ASP A 97 -15.53 10.64 -0.83
CA ASP A 97 -16.07 11.97 -0.63
C ASP A 97 -15.29 12.97 -1.52
N PRO A 98 -15.93 13.98 -2.11
CA PRO A 98 -15.27 15.01 -2.92
C PRO A 98 -14.16 15.83 -2.22
N ALA A 99 -13.94 15.67 -0.91
CA ALA A 99 -12.80 16.25 -0.19
C ALA A 99 -11.45 15.60 -0.58
N ASP A 100 -10.97 15.86 -1.81
CA ASP A 100 -9.68 15.37 -2.30
C ASP A 100 -8.50 16.07 -1.60
N ALA A 101 -8.09 15.50 -0.47
CA ALA A 101 -6.90 15.98 0.24
C ALA A 101 -5.61 15.73 -0.56
N SER A 102 -5.58 14.86 -1.58
CA SER A 102 -4.41 14.66 -2.45
C SER A 102 -4.18 15.80 -3.46
N GLU A 103 -5.15 16.72 -3.65
CA GLU A 103 -5.09 17.79 -4.66
C GLU A 103 -4.71 17.25 -6.07
N GLY A 104 -5.23 16.08 -6.41
CA GLY A 104 -4.94 15.37 -7.64
C GLY A 104 -3.50 14.85 -7.75
N VAL A 105 -2.81 14.59 -6.62
CA VAL A 105 -1.59 13.76 -6.65
C VAL A 105 -1.99 12.35 -7.09
N PRO A 106 -1.49 11.87 -8.24
CA PRO A 106 -2.00 10.66 -8.86
C PRO A 106 -1.71 9.39 -8.01
N LEU A 107 -2.72 8.58 -7.65
CA LEU A 107 -2.51 7.27 -7.01
C LEU A 107 -3.35 6.06 -7.52
N ASP A 108 -4.49 6.19 -8.22
CA ASP A 108 -5.08 5.01 -8.92
C ASP A 108 -6.15 5.34 -9.99
N GLN A 109 -6.44 4.34 -10.84
CA GLN A 109 -7.29 4.24 -12.03
C GLN A 109 -6.94 5.24 -13.14
N LYS A 110 -5.91 4.85 -13.92
CA LYS A 110 -5.18 5.67 -14.92
C LYS A 110 -4.30 6.78 -14.32
N ARG A 111 -4.08 6.78 -13.01
CA ARG A 111 -3.30 7.81 -12.30
C ARG A 111 -2.24 7.26 -11.31
N GLY A 112 -2.21 5.98 -10.98
CA GLY A 112 -1.09 5.38 -10.23
C GLY A 112 -0.67 4.06 -10.88
N VAL A 113 0.50 3.54 -10.49
CA VAL A 113 1.01 2.25 -10.95
C VAL A 113 1.25 1.37 -9.73
N LEU A 114 0.52 0.26 -9.59
CA LEU A 114 0.75 -0.70 -8.53
C LEU A 114 1.95 -1.58 -8.88
N MET A 115 3.06 -1.41 -8.16
CA MET A 115 4.27 -2.23 -8.33
C MET A 115 4.50 -3.13 -7.13
N GLY A 116 4.78 -4.41 -7.33
CA GLY A 116 5.10 -5.33 -6.24
C GLY A 116 4.88 -6.80 -6.58
N THR A 117 4.53 -7.60 -5.58
CA THR A 117 4.11 -8.99 -5.76
C THR A 117 2.63 -9.13 -5.41
N ASP A 118 2.01 -10.26 -5.77
CA ASP A 118 0.63 -10.57 -5.38
C ASP A 118 0.40 -10.39 -3.87
N SER A 119 -0.74 -9.80 -3.51
CA SER A 119 -1.13 -9.65 -2.11
C SER A 119 -1.71 -10.94 -1.54
N PHE A 120 -1.70 -11.10 -0.21
CA PHE A 120 -2.09 -12.35 0.48
C PHE A 120 -3.53 -12.81 0.21
N GLY A 121 -4.44 -11.93 -0.20
CA GLY A 121 -5.81 -12.34 -0.56
C GLY A 121 -6.77 -12.60 0.59
N LYS A 122 -6.57 -11.97 1.75
CA LYS A 122 -7.58 -12.00 2.82
C LYS A 122 -8.59 -10.85 2.63
N GLY A 123 -9.71 -11.18 2.01
CA GLY A 123 -10.82 -10.27 1.69
C GLY A 123 -12.11 -10.62 2.43
N SER A 124 -12.04 -11.04 3.69
CA SER A 124 -13.21 -11.49 4.47
C SER A 124 -13.47 -10.63 5.71
N VAL A 125 -14.73 -10.30 5.99
CA VAL A 125 -15.18 -9.70 7.25
C VAL A 125 -15.48 -10.80 8.25
N GLN A 126 -14.90 -10.70 9.45
CA GLN A 126 -15.18 -11.62 10.55
C GLN A 126 -15.97 -10.90 11.64
N THR A 127 -17.11 -11.46 12.03
CA THR A 127 -17.96 -10.97 13.12
C THR A 127 -17.78 -11.85 14.34
N VAL A 128 -17.69 -11.23 15.52
CA VAL A 128 -17.68 -11.92 16.81
C VAL A 128 -19.10 -11.88 17.37
N LEU A 129 -19.75 -13.04 17.43
CA LEU A 129 -21.08 -13.20 17.99
C LEU A 129 -20.94 -13.67 19.44
N PRO A 130 -21.29 -12.84 20.44
CA PRO A 130 -21.28 -13.29 21.82
C PRO A 130 -22.32 -14.40 22.00
N LEU A 131 -21.91 -15.51 22.60
CA LEU A 131 -22.79 -16.62 22.97
C LEU A 131 -23.24 -16.48 24.43
N ASN A 132 -22.33 -16.01 25.28
CA ASN A 132 -22.57 -15.61 26.66
C ASN A 132 -21.45 -14.65 27.10
N ASN A 133 -21.39 -14.31 28.38
CA ASN A 133 -20.43 -13.32 28.92
C ASN A 133 -18.95 -13.72 28.71
N ASP A 134 -18.64 -15.01 28.55
CA ASP A 134 -17.26 -15.51 28.49
C ASP A 134 -16.90 -16.19 27.16
N ARG A 135 -17.87 -16.36 26.25
CA ARG A 135 -17.70 -17.09 25.00
C ARG A 135 -18.27 -16.30 23.83
N ALA A 136 -17.53 -16.31 22.74
CA ALA A 136 -17.98 -15.75 21.48
C ALA A 136 -17.54 -16.61 20.31
N LEU A 137 -18.34 -16.57 19.24
CA LEU A 137 -18.07 -17.28 18.01
C LEU A 137 -17.60 -16.27 16.95
N LYS A 138 -16.38 -16.49 16.43
CA LYS A 138 -15.84 -15.67 15.35
C LYS A 138 -16.13 -16.33 14.00
N ILE A 139 -16.98 -15.73 13.19
CA ILE A 139 -17.41 -16.28 11.90
C ILE A 139 -17.14 -15.28 10.78
N THR A 140 -16.80 -15.78 9.60
CA THR A 140 -16.78 -14.96 8.39
C THR A 140 -18.22 -14.72 7.90
N THR A 141 -18.64 -13.46 7.88
CA THR A 141 -20.02 -13.06 7.54
C THR A 141 -20.14 -12.39 6.18
N ALA A 142 -19.06 -11.79 5.69
CA ALA A 142 -19.03 -11.13 4.39
C ALA A 142 -17.68 -11.22 3.68
N LEU A 143 -17.71 -10.96 2.38
CA LEU A 143 -16.52 -10.84 1.53
C LEU A 143 -16.42 -9.41 0.98
N TYR A 144 -15.20 -8.91 0.83
CA TYR A 144 -14.91 -7.65 0.17
C TYR A 144 -14.86 -7.82 -1.35
N TYR A 145 -15.41 -6.82 -2.02
CA TYR A 145 -15.43 -6.70 -3.46
C TYR A 145 -14.91 -5.34 -3.90
N THR A 146 -14.09 -5.34 -4.95
CA THR A 146 -13.67 -4.11 -5.63
C THR A 146 -14.86 -3.51 -6.39
N PRO A 147 -14.78 -2.24 -6.83
CA PRO A 147 -15.88 -1.58 -7.55
C PRO A 147 -16.31 -2.31 -8.82
N ASN A 148 -15.40 -3.06 -9.44
CA ASN A 148 -15.66 -3.85 -10.64
C ASN A 148 -16.26 -5.24 -10.34
N GLY A 149 -16.65 -5.52 -9.09
CA GLY A 149 -17.26 -6.77 -8.68
C GLY A 149 -16.29 -7.94 -8.50
N ARG A 150 -14.97 -7.69 -8.48
CA ARG A 150 -13.97 -8.72 -8.20
C ARG A 150 -13.86 -8.96 -6.70
N SER A 151 -13.91 -10.22 -6.27
CA SER A 151 -13.66 -10.57 -4.87
C SER A 151 -12.16 -10.51 -4.57
N ILE A 152 -11.79 -9.94 -3.42
CA ILE A 152 -10.40 -9.87 -2.95
C ILE A 152 -10.00 -11.17 -2.24
N GLN A 153 -10.98 -11.93 -1.75
CA GLN A 153 -10.76 -13.18 -1.01
C GLN A 153 -10.12 -14.25 -1.89
N ALA A 154 -9.08 -14.90 -1.37
CA ALA A 154 -8.28 -15.97 -1.98
C ALA A 154 -7.54 -15.60 -3.28
N GLN A 155 -7.85 -14.48 -3.92
CA GLN A 155 -7.19 -14.03 -5.16
C GLN A 155 -6.15 -12.93 -4.94
N GLY A 156 -6.27 -12.15 -3.86
CA GLY A 156 -5.42 -10.98 -3.68
C GLY A 156 -5.64 -9.92 -4.75
N ILE A 157 -4.78 -8.90 -4.71
CA ILE A 157 -4.67 -7.87 -5.73
C ILE A 157 -3.40 -8.15 -6.50
N VAL A 158 -3.52 -8.27 -7.83
CA VAL A 158 -2.40 -8.47 -8.75
C VAL A 158 -1.83 -7.08 -9.08
N PRO A 159 -0.51 -6.87 -9.01
CA PRO A 159 0.10 -5.60 -9.33
C PRO A 159 0.05 -5.31 -10.85
N ASP A 160 0.03 -4.03 -11.22
CA ASP A 160 0.16 -3.60 -12.62
C ASP A 160 1.57 -3.89 -13.16
N ILE A 161 2.59 -3.80 -12.29
CA ILE A 161 3.98 -4.16 -12.58
C ILE A 161 4.45 -5.17 -11.54
N GLU A 162 4.73 -6.40 -11.96
CA GLU A 162 5.32 -7.42 -11.10
C GLU A 162 6.80 -7.08 -10.82
N VAL A 163 7.16 -6.89 -9.55
CA VAL A 163 8.53 -6.68 -9.10
C VAL A 163 8.95 -7.86 -8.24
N ARG A 164 9.61 -8.84 -8.88
CA ARG A 164 10.20 -9.98 -8.17
C ARG A 164 11.46 -9.53 -7.43
N ARG A 165 11.70 -10.06 -6.24
CA ARG A 165 12.96 -9.85 -5.53
C ARG A 165 14.09 -10.46 -6.36
N ALA A 166 14.96 -9.61 -6.91
CA ALA A 166 16.20 -10.07 -7.52
C ALA A 166 17.09 -10.67 -6.43
N LYS A 167 17.62 -11.87 -6.70
CA LYS A 167 18.72 -12.42 -5.91
C LYS A 167 19.98 -11.72 -6.43
N ILE A 168 20.67 -10.98 -5.56
CA ILE A 168 22.00 -10.46 -5.89
C ILE A 168 22.93 -11.67 -5.87
N THR A 169 23.17 -12.25 -7.04
CA THR A 169 24.35 -13.07 -7.28
C THR A 169 25.44 -12.13 -7.76
N SER A 170 26.63 -12.21 -7.17
CA SER A 170 27.82 -11.71 -7.85
C SER A 170 27.83 -12.32 -9.25
N GLU A 171 27.94 -11.51 -10.29
CA GLU A 171 28.41 -12.04 -11.57
C GLU A 171 29.72 -12.75 -11.27
N GLN A 172 29.85 -14.01 -11.72
CA GLN A 172 31.16 -14.66 -11.74
C GLN A 172 32.13 -13.63 -12.31
N ASP A 173 33.23 -13.38 -11.60
CA ASP A 173 34.31 -12.49 -12.01
C ASP A 173 34.49 -12.65 -13.52
N ASN A 174 33.98 -11.70 -14.30
CA ASN A 174 34.44 -11.54 -15.66
C ASN A 174 35.88 -11.13 -15.46
N ASP A 175 36.78 -12.10 -15.67
CA ASP A 175 38.22 -11.93 -15.61
C ASP A 175 38.54 -10.53 -16.13
N ASN A 176 38.93 -9.65 -15.20
CA ASN A 176 39.49 -8.36 -15.56
C ASN A 176 40.83 -8.68 -16.21
N PHE A 177 40.82 -8.98 -17.51
CA PHE A 177 42.05 -9.09 -18.29
C PHE A 177 42.76 -7.74 -18.16
N LYS A 178 43.85 -7.73 -17.40
CA LYS A 178 44.75 -6.59 -17.36
C LYS A 178 45.51 -6.58 -18.68
N GLU A 179 46.00 -5.42 -19.08
CA GLU A 179 46.81 -5.31 -20.30
C GLU A 179 48.01 -6.28 -20.28
N ALA A 180 48.56 -6.58 -19.10
CA ALA A 180 49.60 -7.60 -18.88
C ALA A 180 49.18 -9.04 -19.22
N ASP A 181 47.88 -9.34 -19.25
CA ASP A 181 47.34 -10.67 -19.54
C ASP A 181 47.12 -10.89 -21.05
N LEU A 182 47.29 -9.85 -21.88
CA LEU A 182 47.15 -9.92 -23.33
C LEU A 182 48.46 -10.36 -24.01
N GLN A 183 48.33 -11.20 -25.04
CA GLN A 183 49.44 -11.67 -25.85
C GLN A 183 49.99 -10.51 -26.71
N GLY A 184 51.23 -10.08 -26.42
CA GLY A 184 51.87 -8.95 -27.08
C GLY A 184 51.87 -7.63 -26.30
N HIS A 185 51.53 -7.66 -25.00
CA HIS A 185 51.62 -6.47 -24.16
C HIS A 185 53.05 -5.93 -24.05
N LEU A 186 53.16 -4.60 -23.91
CA LEU A 186 54.45 -3.93 -23.77
C LEU A 186 54.93 -4.06 -22.33
N GLY A 187 56.14 -4.60 -22.14
CA GLY A 187 56.82 -4.57 -20.86
C GLY A 187 57.27 -3.15 -20.53
N ASN A 188 57.25 -2.79 -19.25
CA ASN A 188 57.92 -1.59 -18.77
C ASN A 188 59.44 -1.86 -18.72
N GLY A 189 60.11 -1.75 -19.88
CA GLY A 189 61.57 -1.82 -20.02
C GLY A 189 62.06 -2.94 -20.92
#